data_AF-M1BEU7-F1
#
_entry.id   AF-M1BEU7-F1
#
_cell.length_a   1.000
_cell.length_b   1.000
_cell.length_c   1.000
_cell.angle_alpha   90.00
_cell.angle_beta   90.00
_cell.angle_gamma   90.00
#
_symmetry.space_group_name_H-M   'P 1'
#
loop_
_entity.id
_entity.type
_entity.pdbx_description
1 polymer ?
#
loop_
_entity_poly.entity_id
_entity_poly.type
_entity_poly.pdbx_seq_one_letter_code
_entity_poly.pdbx_strand_id
1 'polypeptide(L)' 'MPCPHALAVITFKSMDAYQYCSVYYNKDHLLKTYDISTYPVPNESTWDIPREVLEEVVLPPTGKIRPGRPKRLRI' A
#
# COMPACT_ATOMS: atom_id res chain seq x y z
N MET A 1 -7.38 10.66 0.42
CA MET A 1 -7.45 11.80 1.35
C MET A 1 -6.03 12.23 1.71
N PRO A 2 -5.70 13.54 1.67
CA PRO A 2 -4.36 14.03 1.98
C PRO A 2 -3.98 13.72 3.43
N CYS A 3 -2.68 13.62 3.71
CA CYS A 3 -2.20 13.46 5.09
C CYS A 3 -2.47 14.74 5.91
N PRO A 4 -2.51 14.66 7.26
CA PRO A 4 -2.76 15.81 8.11
C PRO A 4 -1.80 16.99 7.86
N HIS A 5 -0.53 16.70 7.56
CA HIS A 5 0.46 17.72 7.24
C HIS A 5 0.11 18.49 5.96
N ALA A 6 -0.27 17.77 4.89
CA ALA A 6 -0.68 18.39 3.64
C ALA A 6 -1.95 19.23 3.84
N LEU A 7 -2.90 18.73 4.62
CA LEU A 7 -4.13 19.46 4.93
C LEU A 7 -3.84 20.78 5.67
N ALA A 8 -2.94 20.76 6.67
CA ALA A 8 -2.54 21.95 7.43
C ALA A 8 -1.90 23.03 6.55
N VAL A 9 -1.08 22.63 5.56
CA VAL A 9 -0.48 23.59 4.61
C VAL A 9 -1.52 24.17 3.66
N ILE A 10 -2.45 23.35 3.17
CA ILE A 10 -3.54 23.77 2.28
C ILE A 10 -4.46 24.76 3.00
N THR A 11 -4.85 24.46 4.25
CA THR A 11 -5.71 25.35 5.04
C THR A 11 -5.01 26.66 5.39
N PHE A 12 -3.72 26.61 5.74
CA PHE A 12 -2.91 27.82 5.96
C PHE A 12 -2.89 28.74 4.73
N LYS A 13 -2.90 28.15 3.53
CA LYS A 13 -2.96 28.90 2.25
C LYS A 13 -4.39 29.29 1.82
N SER A 14 -5.40 29.04 2.64
CA SER A 14 -6.82 29.30 2.31
C SER A 14 -7.27 28.62 1.00
N MET A 15 -6.69 27.47 0.68
CA MET A 15 -7.06 26.69 -0.49
C MET A 15 -8.09 25.62 -0.11
N ASP A 16 -8.91 25.21 -1.08
CA ASP A 16 -9.81 24.08 -0.88
C ASP A 16 -9.06 22.76 -1.04
N ALA A 17 -9.10 21.92 -0.01
CA ALA A 17 -8.38 20.65 0.01
C ALA A 17 -8.93 19.62 -0.98
N TYR A 18 -10.23 19.65 -1.24
CA TYR A 18 -10.84 18.73 -2.18
C TYR A 18 -10.43 19.08 -3.61
N GLN A 19 -10.54 20.36 -4.01
CA GLN A 19 -10.09 20.85 -5.30
C GLN A 19 -8.59 20.67 -5.50
N TYR A 20 -7.78 20.87 -4.45
CA TYR A 20 -6.35 20.60 -4.52
C TYR A 20 -6.05 19.13 -4.81
N CYS A 21 -6.73 18.21 -4.10
CA CYS A 21 -6.49 16.78 -4.26
C CYS A 21 -7.12 16.19 -5.54
N SER A 22 -8.28 16.69 -5.96
CA SER A 22 -9.04 16.12 -7.09
C SER A 22 -8.24 16.11 -8.39
N VAL A 23 -7.37 17.10 -8.59
CA VAL A 23 -6.44 17.20 -9.73
C VAL A 23 -5.54 15.96 -9.85
N TYR A 24 -5.15 15.34 -8.73
CA TYR A 24 -4.25 14.17 -8.75
C TYR A 24 -4.98 12.84 -8.92
N TYR A 25 -6.29 12.81 -8.70
CA TYR A 25 -7.11 11.59 -8.79
C TYR A 25 -7.82 11.43 -10.14
N ASN A 26 -7.41 12.18 -11.18
CA ASN A 26 -7.86 11.89 -12.54
C ASN A 26 -7.05 10.75 -13.17
N LYS A 27 -7.65 10.12 -14.18
CA LYS A 27 -7.06 8.98 -14.89
C LYS A 27 -5.67 9.30 -15.44
N ASP A 28 -5.49 10.47 -16.01
CA ASP A 28 -4.24 10.86 -16.68
C ASP A 28 -3.10 11.03 -15.67
N HIS A 29 -3.35 11.62 -14.50
CA HIS A 29 -2.37 11.75 -13.43
C HIS A 29 -2.02 10.38 -12.83
N LEU A 30 -3.02 9.51 -12.64
CA LEU A 30 -2.76 8.15 -12.18
C LEU A 30 -1.88 7.39 -13.18
N LEU A 31 -2.22 7.43 -14.47
CA LEU A 31 -1.40 6.77 -15.50
C LEU A 31 0.03 7.32 -15.53
N LYS A 32 0.20 8.65 -15.42
CA LYS A 32 1.53 9.28 -15.34
C LYS A 32 2.38 8.80 -14.17
N THR A 33 1.78 8.47 -13.02
CA THR A 33 2.56 7.90 -11.89
C THR A 33 3.14 6.52 -12.17
N TYR A 34 2.54 5.79 -13.12
CA TYR A 34 3.02 4.48 -13.58
C TYR A 34 3.73 4.53 -14.94
N ASP A 35 3.91 5.72 -15.52
CA ASP A 35 4.61 5.92 -16.80
C ASP A 35 6.13 5.75 -16.65
N ILE A 36 6.63 5.93 -15.42
CA ILE A 36 7.98 5.51 -15.08
C ILE A 36 8.04 3.99 -15.18
N SER A 37 8.92 3.48 -16.06
CA SER A 37 9.23 2.06 -16.11
C SER A 37 9.56 1.58 -14.70
N THR A 38 8.67 0.79 -14.12
CA THR A 38 9.10 -0.13 -13.08
C THR A 38 10.20 -0.97 -13.72
N TYR A 39 11.34 -1.13 -13.04
CA TYR A 39 12.32 -2.10 -13.52
C TYR A 39 11.57 -3.42 -13.64
N PRO A 40 11.46 -3.99 -14.85
CA PRO A 40 10.82 -5.29 -14.98
C PRO A 40 11.61 -6.22 -14.07
N VAL A 41 10.90 -6.94 -13.21
CA VAL A 41 11.52 -8.01 -12.43
C VAL A 41 12.18 -8.92 -13.47
N PRO A 42 13.50 -9.15 -13.37
CA PRO A 42 14.20 -9.95 -14.37
C PRO A 42 13.65 -11.38 -14.35
N ASN A 43 13.90 -12.15 -15.40
CA ASN A 43 13.46 -13.55 -15.42
C ASN A 43 14.07 -14.30 -14.23
N GLU A 44 13.30 -15.17 -13.58
CA GLU A 44 13.77 -16.00 -12.45
C GLU A 44 15.06 -16.77 -12.80
N SER A 45 15.23 -17.20 -14.06
CA SER A 45 16.45 -17.86 -14.54
C SER A 45 17.71 -16.99 -14.51
N THR A 46 17.55 -15.67 -14.34
CA THR A 46 18.66 -14.70 -14.27
C THR A 46 18.93 -14.21 -12.84
N TRP A 47 18.16 -14.69 -11.86
CA TRP A 47 18.36 -14.29 -10.47
C TRP A 47 19.57 -15.02 -9.90
N ASP A 48 20.49 -14.27 -9.31
CA ASP A 48 21.56 -14.81 -8.48
C ASP A 48 21.03 -14.97 -7.05
N ILE A 49 20.54 -16.18 -6.72
CA ILE A 49 19.94 -16.49 -5.42
C ILE A 49 20.98 -17.21 -4.55
N PRO A 50 21.40 -16.62 -3.41
CA PRO A 50 22.31 -17.29 -2.47
C PRO A 50 21.75 -18.63 -1.98
N ARG A 51 22.65 -19.58 -1.72
CA ARG A 51 22.28 -20.94 -1.27
C ARG A 51 21.45 -20.90 0.01
N GLU A 52 21.78 -19.98 0.91
CA GLU A 52 21.12 -19.82 2.20
C GLU A 52 19.63 -19.49 2.05
N VAL A 53 19.26 -18.74 1.00
CA VAL A 53 17.87 -18.40 0.67
C VAL A 53 17.16 -19.56 -0.01
N LEU A 54 17.85 -20.30 -0.88
CA LEU A 54 17.30 -21.49 -1.53
C LEU A 54 16.99 -22.61 -0.53
N GLU A 55 17.79 -22.73 0.53
CA GLU A 55 17.63 -23.71 1.60
C GLU A 55 16.69 -23.22 2.71
N GLU A 56 16.22 -21.97 2.66
CA GLU A 56 15.34 -21.39 3.69
C GLU A 56 13.92 -21.99 3.62
N VAL A 57 13.54 -22.72 4.67
CA VAL A 57 12.17 -23.22 4.83
C VAL A 57 11.34 -22.18 5.58
N VAL A 58 10.58 -21.38 4.85
CA VAL A 58 9.64 -20.40 5.43
C VAL A 58 8.39 -21.13 5.93
N LEU A 59 8.30 -21.35 7.24
CA LEU A 59 7.08 -21.89 7.85
C LEU A 59 6.02 -20.80 8.01
N PRO A 60 4.72 -21.13 7.86
CA PRO A 60 3.66 -20.17 8.14
C PRO A 60 3.74 -19.72 9.61
N PRO A 61 3.36 -18.46 9.92
CA PRO A 61 3.27 -18.03 11.29
C PRO A 61 2.30 -18.93 12.04
N THR A 62 2.65 -19.31 13.27
CA THR A 62 1.76 -20.07 14.13
C THR A 62 0.50 -19.25 14.40
N GLY A 63 -0.60 -19.62 13.75
CA GLY A 63 -1.88 -18.97 13.91
C GLY A 63 -2.40 -19.19 15.33
N LYS A 64 -2.58 -18.11 16.09
CA LYS A 64 -3.42 -18.15 17.29
C LYS A 64 -4.86 -17.96 16.85
N ILE A 65 -5.72 -18.96 17.12
CA ILE A 65 -7.17 -18.80 17.00
C ILE A 65 -7.57 -17.72 18.00
N ARG A 66 -7.98 -16.55 17.50
CA ARG A 66 -8.57 -15.53 18.37
C ARG A 66 -9.91 -16.08 18.86
N PRO A 67 -10.26 -15.90 20.15
CA PRO A 67 -11.59 -16.26 20.62
C PRO A 67 -12.63 -15.62 19.69
N GLY A 68 -13.52 -16.47 19.17
CA GLY A 68 -14.59 -16.02 18.28
C GLY A 68 -15.43 -14.94 18.93
N ARG A 69 -16.16 -14.18 18.11
CA ARG A 69 -17.08 -13.15 18.61
C ARG A 69 -18.04 -13.78 19.63
N PRO A 70 -18.15 -13.25 20.86
CA PRO A 70 -19.14 -13.72 21.82
C PRO A 70 -20.54 -13.67 21.20
N LYS A 71 -21.30 -14.78 21.31
CA LYS A 71 -22.70 -14.79 20.89
C LYS A 71 -23.43 -13.75 21.74
N ARG A 72 -23.94 -12.68 21.11
CA ARG A 72 -24.88 -11.78 21.78
C ARG A 72 -26.18 -12.55 21.99
N LEU A 73 -26.58 -12.72 23.24
CA LEU A 73 -27.97 -13.07 23.55
C LEU A 73 -28.85 -11.95 22.97
N ARG A 74 -29.75 -12.32 22.06
CA ARG A 74 -30.90 -11.46 21.75
C ARG A 74 -31.89 -11.71 22.88
N ILE A 75 -31.93 -10.77 23.83
CA ILE A 75 -33.03 -10.65 24.80
C ILE A 75 -34.17 -9.94 24.10
#